data_AF-A0A4W6EWN1-F1
#
_entry.id   AF-A0A4W6EWN1-F1
#
_cell.length_a   1.000
_cell.length_b   1.000
_cell.length_c   1.000
_cell.angle_alpha   90.00
_cell.angle_beta   90.00
_cell.angle_gamma   90.00
#
_symmetry.space_group_name_H-M   'P 1'
#
loop_
_entity.id
_entity.type
_entity.pdbx_description
1 polymer ?
#
loop_
_entity_poly.entity_id
_entity_poly.type
_entity_poly.pdbx_seq_one_letter_code
_entity_poly.pdbx_strand_id
1 'polypeptide(L)'
;MDQFLLFLLLLLMGRNGLCQQEEVCTKSVINSCDDCIKSGPYCVWCKQLNFTKAGEQEAARCDTKAQLKARGCGEEEIISPNISIKPEKNVPLSKSFNQQEPVQLSPQEISLKVRPGLPITFNVSFKRVEGYPVDLYYLMDLSYSMKDDLANVKKLGESLFQALKEITEHAQIGFGAFVDKTVLPYTNTNKEKLLKPCDEEEADQQCQAAFGYRHVLSMTPSEKEFRNKVKDQYISGNLDSPEGSLDAMMQAAVCGDKIGWRNSSTRLIVLTTDAGFHMAGDGKLAGILEPNDEQCHMEGNLYIKSSEMDYPSVGQLAAQFKKHNIQPIFAVTKNMEAVYQQLSNMIPKSEVGVLTSDSGNIVQLIKDAYNRLSSKVTVTHDNLPDDVSVVYKPICKHPQPSDNEGICDNVSVGEEISFEVTVTARSCMERKSFTIRPLGIKDTLTVTLSTNCECECEVDETNHVHCREKGRVSCGICRCNDGYVGQFCECAIGDKDERSLRASCQRQNGTECENRGDCVCGRCQCHRTEQGSYFHGDFCECDDE
;
A
#
# COMPACT_ATOMS: atom_id res chain seq x y z
N MET A 1 1.74 -23.51 57.07
CA MET A 1 1.57 -24.53 56.01
C MET A 1 1.02 -23.88 54.72
N ASP A 2 1.36 -22.61 54.44
CA ASP A 2 0.66 -21.79 53.42
C ASP A 2 1.57 -21.14 52.35
N GLN A 3 2.89 -21.18 52.51
CA GLN A 3 3.80 -20.59 51.50
C GLN A 3 4.21 -21.59 50.42
N PHE A 4 4.21 -22.89 50.73
CA PHE A 4 4.59 -23.94 49.78
C PHE A 4 3.47 -24.26 48.78
N LEU A 5 2.20 -24.13 49.19
CA LEU A 5 1.04 -24.36 48.33
C LEU A 5 0.88 -23.25 47.27
N LEU A 6 1.13 -21.99 47.66
CA LEU A 6 1.10 -20.85 46.73
C LEU A 6 2.22 -20.95 45.68
N PHE A 7 3.41 -21.42 46.06
CA PHE A 7 4.52 -21.61 45.13
C PHE A 7 4.24 -22.76 44.14
N LEU A 8 3.58 -23.84 44.59
CA LEU A 8 3.14 -24.94 43.72
C LEU A 8 2.05 -24.49 42.74
N LEU A 9 1.10 -23.65 43.18
CA LEU A 9 0.05 -23.08 42.33
C LEU A 9 0.60 -22.10 41.28
N LEU A 10 1.62 -21.30 41.63
CA LEU A 10 2.33 -20.44 40.68
C LEU A 10 3.16 -21.23 39.67
N LEU A 11 3.76 -22.37 40.08
CA LEU A 11 4.45 -23.29 39.16
C LEU A 11 3.48 -24.07 38.24
N LEU A 12 2.24 -24.31 38.68
CA LEU A 12 1.19 -24.93 37.86
C LEU A 12 0.51 -23.94 36.89
N MET A 13 0.39 -22.66 37.25
CA MET A 13 -0.09 -21.61 36.33
C MET A 13 0.98 -21.14 35.33
N GLY A 14 2.27 -21.38 35.60
CA GLY A 14 3.37 -21.05 34.69
C GLY A 14 3.54 -21.98 33.48
N ARG A 15 2.76 -23.07 33.37
CA ARG A 15 2.88 -24.06 32.28
C ARG A 15 1.92 -23.88 31.10
N ASN A 16 0.89 -23.03 31.21
CA ASN A 16 -0.10 -22.83 30.15
C ASN A 16 -0.09 -21.40 29.55
N GLY A 17 1.05 -20.70 29.67
CA GLY A 17 1.21 -19.29 29.29
C GLY A 17 1.97 -19.03 27.99
N LEU A 18 1.95 -19.96 27.02
CA LEU A 18 2.21 -19.64 25.62
C LEU A 18 1.09 -20.26 24.80
N CYS A 19 0.13 -19.45 24.34
CA CYS A 19 -0.63 -19.80 23.14
C CYS A 19 0.38 -19.85 21.98
N GLN A 20 1.07 -20.97 21.81
CA GLN A 20 1.66 -21.29 20.52
C GLN A 20 0.49 -21.45 19.57
N GLN A 21 0.52 -20.68 18.49
CA GLN A 21 -0.42 -20.82 17.38
C GLN A 21 -0.22 -22.25 16.85
N GLU A 22 -1.17 -23.14 17.15
CA GLU A 22 -1.06 -24.53 16.74
C GLU A 22 -1.10 -24.55 15.20
N GLU A 23 -0.07 -25.12 14.57
CA GLU A 23 -0.06 -25.29 13.12
C GLU A 23 -1.17 -26.29 12.77
N VAL A 24 -2.22 -25.84 12.11
CA VAL A 24 -3.36 -26.69 11.74
C VAL A 24 -3.38 -26.87 10.22
N CYS A 25 -3.54 -28.11 9.77
CA CYS A 25 -3.88 -28.44 8.40
C CYS A 25 -5.34 -28.89 8.35
N THR A 26 -6.23 -27.98 7.96
CA THR A 26 -7.67 -28.28 7.84
C THR A 26 -7.92 -29.03 6.54
N LYS A 27 -8.37 -30.29 6.64
CA LYS A 27 -8.58 -31.16 5.49
C LYS A 27 -9.97 -30.93 4.90
N SER A 28 -10.08 -30.15 3.83
CA SER A 28 -11.33 -30.01 3.06
C SER A 28 -11.16 -30.64 1.68
N VAL A 29 -11.67 -31.86 1.50
CA VAL A 29 -11.70 -32.63 0.23
C VAL A 29 -10.34 -32.67 -0.48
N ILE A 30 -9.48 -33.59 -0.05
CA ILE A 30 -8.11 -33.73 -0.56
C ILE A 30 -8.04 -34.96 -1.47
N ASN A 31 -7.96 -34.73 -2.78
CA ASN A 31 -7.84 -35.81 -3.77
C ASN A 31 -6.43 -35.90 -4.37
N SER A 32 -5.62 -34.85 -4.22
CA SER A 32 -4.29 -34.73 -4.79
C SER A 32 -3.34 -33.95 -3.89
N CYS A 33 -2.06 -34.03 -4.20
CA CYS A 33 -1.03 -33.22 -3.55
C CYS A 33 -1.31 -31.72 -3.71
N ASP A 34 -1.77 -31.27 -4.88
CA ASP A 34 -2.07 -29.85 -5.14
C ASP A 34 -3.22 -29.37 -4.24
N ASP A 35 -4.25 -30.19 -4.05
CA ASP A 35 -5.38 -29.87 -3.15
C ASP A 35 -4.91 -29.73 -1.71
N CYS A 36 -3.99 -30.60 -1.27
CA CYS A 36 -3.35 -30.51 0.04
C CYS A 36 -2.61 -29.19 0.22
N ILE A 37 -1.80 -28.78 -0.76
CA ILE A 37 -1.02 -27.54 -0.66
C ILE A 37 -1.94 -26.32 -0.58
N LYS A 38 -3.06 -26.33 -1.32
CA LYS A 38 -4.08 -25.27 -1.32
C LYS A 38 -4.94 -25.25 -0.06
N SER A 39 -5.04 -26.37 0.66
CA SER A 39 -5.92 -26.50 1.85
C SER A 39 -5.47 -25.62 3.03
N GLY A 40 -4.18 -25.31 3.15
CA GLY A 40 -3.71 -24.43 4.19
C GLY A 40 -2.20 -24.17 4.17
N PRO A 41 -1.72 -23.17 4.93
CA PRO A 41 -0.32 -22.75 4.93
C PRO A 41 0.66 -23.78 5.49
N TYR A 42 0.19 -24.65 6.40
CA TYR A 42 1.01 -25.66 7.07
C TYR A 42 0.79 -27.08 6.54
N CYS A 43 -0.12 -27.26 5.58
CA CYS A 43 -0.40 -28.56 4.99
C CYS A 43 0.78 -29.04 4.13
N VAL A 44 1.32 -30.21 4.37
CA VAL A 44 2.38 -30.79 3.54
C VAL A 44 1.97 -32.19 3.14
N TRP A 45 2.60 -32.73 2.10
CA TRP A 45 2.18 -33.99 1.50
C TRP A 45 3.27 -35.06 1.60
N CYS A 46 2.92 -36.27 2.04
CA CYS A 46 3.86 -37.40 2.06
C CYS A 46 3.81 -38.19 0.74
N LYS A 47 4.91 -38.16 -0.03
CA LYS A 47 5.04 -38.92 -1.29
C LYS A 47 5.51 -40.37 -1.11
N GLN A 48 5.89 -40.76 0.10
CA GLN A 48 6.43 -42.09 0.39
C GLN A 48 5.46 -43.20 -0.03
N LEU A 49 5.95 -44.19 -0.78
CA LEU A 49 5.15 -45.37 -1.14
C LEU A 49 4.78 -46.19 0.10
N ASN A 50 3.62 -46.86 0.06
CA ASN A 50 3.06 -47.65 1.18
C ASN A 50 2.88 -46.87 2.51
N PHE A 51 2.72 -45.54 2.45
CA PHE A 51 2.44 -44.73 3.64
C PHE A 51 1.01 -44.92 4.16
N THR A 52 0.04 -44.98 3.26
CA THR A 52 -1.36 -45.26 3.56
C THR A 52 -1.57 -46.77 3.79
N LYS A 53 -2.31 -47.12 4.84
CA LYS A 53 -2.71 -48.52 5.08
C LYS A 53 -3.84 -48.91 4.12
N ALA A 54 -4.05 -50.21 3.92
CA ALA A 54 -5.18 -50.70 3.13
C ALA A 54 -6.51 -50.25 3.77
N GLY A 55 -7.35 -49.55 2.99
CA GLY A 55 -8.57 -48.93 3.49
C GLY A 55 -8.32 -47.65 4.30
N GLU A 56 -7.26 -46.89 3.99
CA GLU A 56 -7.04 -45.54 4.53
C GLU A 56 -7.00 -44.54 3.36
N GLN A 57 -7.73 -43.43 3.50
CA GLN A 57 -7.81 -42.42 2.45
C GLN A 57 -6.45 -41.78 2.15
N GLU A 58 -6.24 -41.47 0.87
CA GLU A 58 -5.05 -40.74 0.42
C GLU A 58 -4.95 -39.34 1.02
N ALA A 59 -6.05 -38.77 1.52
CA ALA A 59 -6.07 -37.54 2.32
C ALA A 59 -5.20 -37.64 3.60
N ALA A 60 -4.91 -38.84 4.10
CA ALA A 60 -4.01 -39.05 5.24
C ALA A 60 -2.55 -38.65 4.94
N ARG A 61 -2.16 -38.59 3.65
CA ARG A 61 -0.86 -38.07 3.22
C ARG A 61 -0.74 -36.57 3.38
N CYS A 62 -1.86 -35.86 3.51
CA CYS A 62 -1.87 -34.44 3.80
C CYS A 62 -2.02 -34.19 5.29
N ASP A 63 -1.00 -33.60 5.90
CA ASP A 63 -1.06 -33.14 7.28
C ASP A 63 0.06 -32.12 7.54
N THR A 64 0.22 -31.67 8.77
CA THR A 64 1.40 -30.90 9.17
C THR A 64 2.68 -31.74 9.11
N LYS A 65 3.82 -31.07 8.95
CA LYS A 65 5.13 -31.75 8.90
C LYS A 65 5.40 -32.59 10.15
N ALA A 66 4.99 -32.10 11.32
CA ALA A 66 5.15 -32.82 12.58
C ALA A 66 4.32 -34.11 12.62
N GLN A 67 3.05 -34.05 12.21
CA GLN A 67 2.16 -35.22 12.20
C GLN A 67 2.60 -36.28 11.18
N LEU A 68 3.03 -35.87 9.98
CA LEU A 68 3.53 -36.83 8.98
C LEU A 68 4.80 -37.55 9.45
N LYS A 69 5.71 -36.83 10.11
CA LYS A 69 6.91 -37.44 10.71
C LYS A 69 6.56 -38.40 11.85
N ALA A 70 5.62 -38.02 12.73
CA ALA A 70 5.15 -38.87 13.81
C ALA A 70 4.51 -40.17 13.28
N ARG A 71 3.86 -40.10 12.12
CA ARG A 71 3.29 -41.24 11.40
C ARG A 71 4.32 -42.06 10.60
N GLY A 72 5.58 -41.63 10.52
CA GLY A 72 6.67 -42.37 9.89
C GLY A 72 6.98 -41.99 8.44
N CYS A 73 6.54 -40.83 7.96
CA CYS A 73 6.99 -40.29 6.67
C CYS A 73 8.44 -39.79 6.79
N GLY A 74 9.33 -40.25 5.91
CA GLY A 74 10.71 -39.76 5.81
C GLY A 74 10.76 -38.26 5.51
N GLU A 75 11.81 -37.56 5.96
CA GLU A 75 11.87 -36.10 5.81
C GLU A 75 11.98 -35.66 4.34
N GLU A 76 12.72 -36.43 3.55
CA GLU A 76 12.94 -36.31 2.12
C GLU A 76 11.71 -36.69 1.28
N GLU A 77 10.77 -37.41 1.89
CA GLU A 77 9.51 -37.82 1.27
C GLU A 77 8.37 -36.82 1.52
N ILE A 78 8.59 -35.80 2.35
CA ILE A 78 7.63 -34.73 2.60
C ILE A 78 7.79 -33.63 1.54
N ILE A 79 6.76 -33.47 0.72
CA ILE A 79 6.63 -32.39 -0.25
C ILE A 79 6.07 -31.16 0.46
N SER A 80 6.87 -30.08 0.39
CA SER A 80 6.46 -28.74 0.76
C SER A 80 7.05 -27.79 -0.27
N PRO A 81 6.21 -27.05 -1.03
CA PRO A 81 6.70 -26.08 -2.00
C PRO A 81 7.67 -25.09 -1.36
N ASN A 82 8.82 -24.88 -1.99
CA ASN A 82 9.82 -23.96 -1.48
C ASN A 82 9.34 -22.51 -1.62
N ILE A 83 9.52 -21.74 -0.54
CA ILE A 83 9.35 -20.29 -0.54
C ILE A 83 10.67 -19.69 -1.03
N SER A 84 10.61 -18.70 -1.92
CA SER A 84 11.80 -17.99 -2.37
C SER A 84 11.62 -16.48 -2.29
N ILE A 85 12.58 -15.81 -1.67
CA ILE A 85 12.70 -14.37 -1.61
C ILE A 85 13.99 -14.02 -2.35
N LYS A 86 13.88 -13.40 -3.53
CA LYS A 86 15.03 -13.07 -4.38
C LYS A 86 15.09 -11.55 -4.60
N PRO A 87 16.11 -10.85 -4.09
CA PRO A 87 16.34 -9.47 -4.47
C PRO A 87 16.85 -9.42 -5.92
N GLU A 88 16.05 -8.87 -6.83
CA GLU A 88 16.43 -8.71 -8.24
C GLU A 88 17.32 -7.47 -8.42
N LYS A 89 17.04 -6.42 -7.63
CA LYS A 89 17.83 -5.19 -7.61
C LYS A 89 18.00 -4.69 -6.18
N ASN A 90 19.25 -4.65 -5.72
CA ASN A 90 19.63 -4.30 -4.35
C ASN A 90 20.86 -3.38 -4.33
N VAL A 91 20.68 -2.17 -4.84
CA VAL A 91 21.68 -1.11 -4.81
C VAL A 91 21.77 -0.56 -3.38
N PRO A 92 22.97 -0.40 -2.80
CA PRO A 92 23.14 0.08 -1.44
C PRO A 92 22.71 1.55 -1.28
N LEU A 93 22.33 1.90 -0.05
CA LEU A 93 21.91 3.26 0.32
C LEU A 93 23.06 4.27 0.13
N SER A 94 22.73 5.42 -0.45
CA SER A 94 23.66 6.51 -0.70
C SER A 94 23.99 7.28 0.59
N LYS A 95 25.25 7.72 0.71
CA LYS A 95 25.69 8.51 1.89
C LYS A 95 25.39 10.00 1.74
N SER A 96 25.68 10.57 0.57
CA SER A 96 25.55 12.00 0.26
C SER A 96 25.03 12.20 -1.15
N PHE A 97 24.48 13.38 -1.42
CA PHE A 97 24.11 13.79 -2.77
C PHE A 97 25.33 14.26 -3.56
N ASN A 98 25.74 13.52 -4.60
CA ASN A 98 26.91 13.82 -5.44
C ASN A 98 26.51 14.07 -6.91
N GLN A 99 25.43 14.83 -7.15
CA GLN A 99 24.87 15.12 -8.50
C GLN A 99 24.43 13.90 -9.33
N GLN A 100 24.61 12.68 -8.81
CA GLN A 100 23.95 11.46 -9.27
C GLN A 100 22.70 11.21 -8.44
N GLU A 101 21.73 10.51 -9.02
CA GLU A 101 20.49 10.16 -8.34
C GLU A 101 20.79 9.25 -7.13
N PRO A 102 20.52 9.72 -5.90
CA PRO A 102 20.88 8.96 -4.73
C PRO A 102 19.81 7.91 -4.43
N VAL A 103 20.26 6.77 -3.91
CA VAL A 103 19.41 5.67 -3.46
C VAL A 103 19.13 5.83 -1.96
N GLN A 104 17.87 6.05 -1.61
CA GLN A 104 17.36 6.24 -0.24
C GLN A 104 16.54 5.05 0.26
N LEU A 105 16.11 4.15 -0.63
CA LEU A 105 15.38 2.93 -0.30
C LEU A 105 16.08 1.70 -0.88
N SER A 106 16.19 0.64 -0.09
CA SER A 106 16.77 -0.63 -0.53
C SER A 106 16.06 -1.83 0.11
N PRO A 107 15.81 -2.94 -0.62
CA PRO A 107 16.09 -3.15 -2.05
C PRO A 107 15.15 -2.32 -2.95
N GLN A 108 15.39 -2.31 -4.27
CA GLN A 108 14.54 -1.63 -5.26
C GLN A 108 13.60 -2.60 -5.98
N GLU A 109 14.00 -3.86 -6.15
CA GLU A 109 13.17 -4.89 -6.76
C GLU A 109 13.34 -6.22 -6.04
N ILE A 110 12.22 -6.85 -5.70
CA ILE A 110 12.19 -8.16 -5.04
C ILE A 110 11.17 -9.08 -5.71
N SER A 111 11.53 -10.34 -5.86
CA SER A 111 10.71 -11.41 -6.41
C SER A 111 10.39 -12.41 -5.31
N LEU A 112 9.09 -12.58 -5.06
CA LEU A 112 8.54 -13.42 -4.01
C LEU A 112 7.78 -14.60 -4.66
N LYS A 113 8.22 -15.82 -4.35
CA LYS A 113 7.46 -17.06 -4.60
C LYS A 113 6.99 -17.56 -3.24
N VAL A 114 5.71 -17.39 -2.94
CA VAL A 114 5.15 -17.62 -1.60
C VAL A 114 4.16 -18.77 -1.61
N ARG A 115 3.80 -19.25 -0.42
CA ARG A 115 2.73 -20.21 -0.27
C ARG A 115 1.43 -19.49 0.12
N PRO A 116 0.27 -19.88 -0.43
CA PRO A 116 -1.01 -19.34 0.02
C PRO A 116 -1.21 -19.51 1.54
N GLY A 117 -1.65 -18.43 2.19
CA GLY A 117 -1.93 -18.33 3.62
C GLY A 117 -0.70 -18.16 4.52
N LEU A 118 0.52 -18.38 4.01
CA LEU A 118 1.72 -18.34 4.84
C LEU A 118 2.38 -16.96 4.73
N PRO A 119 2.50 -16.20 5.84
CA PRO A 119 3.16 -14.90 5.82
C PRO A 119 4.66 -15.06 5.56
N ILE A 120 5.22 -14.18 4.73
CA ILE A 120 6.66 -14.08 4.50
C ILE A 120 7.16 -12.68 4.85
N THR A 121 8.33 -12.60 5.45
CA THR A 121 8.88 -11.32 5.92
C THR A 121 10.23 -11.03 5.25
N PHE A 122 10.41 -9.78 4.82
CA PHE A 122 11.69 -9.27 4.33
C PHE A 122 11.93 -7.85 4.84
N ASN A 123 13.19 -7.42 4.81
CA ASN A 123 13.58 -6.11 5.32
C ASN A 123 13.67 -5.08 4.20
N VAL A 124 13.18 -3.88 4.49
CA VAL A 124 13.35 -2.69 3.68
C VAL A 124 14.11 -1.66 4.49
N SER A 125 15.27 -1.23 4.01
CA SER A 125 16.08 -0.19 4.64
C SER A 125 15.84 1.15 3.98
N PHE A 126 15.73 2.19 4.81
CA PHE A 126 15.57 3.57 4.38
C PHE A 126 16.59 4.47 5.07
N LYS A 127 17.18 5.38 4.31
CA LYS A 127 18.07 6.42 4.84
C LYS A 127 17.90 7.70 4.05
N ARG A 128 17.62 8.81 4.76
CA ARG A 128 17.59 10.12 4.10
C ARG A 128 19.01 10.58 3.79
N VAL A 129 19.22 11.00 2.55
CA VAL A 129 20.50 11.50 2.06
C VAL A 129 20.71 12.94 2.52
N GLU A 130 21.91 13.22 3.01
CA GLU A 130 22.33 14.57 3.38
C GLU A 130 22.52 15.45 2.13
N GLY A 131 22.05 16.69 2.20
CA GLY A 131 22.10 17.63 1.06
C GLY A 131 21.14 17.29 -0.07
N TYR A 132 20.10 16.49 0.16
CA TYR A 132 19.10 16.18 -0.86
C TYR A 132 18.43 17.49 -1.38
N PRO A 133 18.21 17.63 -2.69
CA PRO A 133 17.68 18.87 -3.24
C PRO A 133 16.25 19.16 -2.76
N VAL A 134 15.93 20.43 -2.54
CA VAL A 134 14.58 20.89 -2.14
C VAL A 134 14.03 21.84 -3.19
N ASP A 135 12.81 21.56 -3.65
CA ASP A 135 12.01 22.45 -4.48
C ASP A 135 10.88 23.02 -3.63
N LEU A 136 10.81 24.34 -3.52
CA LEU A 136 9.75 25.03 -2.81
C LEU A 136 8.92 25.86 -3.78
N TYR A 137 7.64 25.53 -3.90
CA TYR A 137 6.69 26.37 -4.64
C TYR A 137 5.88 27.19 -3.64
N TYR A 138 6.08 28.50 -3.67
CA TYR A 138 5.37 29.44 -2.80
C TYR A 138 4.07 29.84 -3.48
N LEU A 139 2.95 29.42 -2.90
CA LEU A 139 1.61 29.65 -3.42
C LEU A 139 0.87 30.64 -2.53
N MET A 140 0.73 31.87 -3.03
CA MET A 140 0.24 33.00 -2.25
C MET A 140 -1.17 33.42 -2.67
N ASP A 141 -2.01 33.60 -1.68
CA ASP A 141 -3.27 34.33 -1.80
C ASP A 141 -2.99 35.83 -2.07
N LEU A 142 -3.55 36.35 -3.16
CA LEU A 142 -3.46 37.76 -3.52
C LEU A 142 -4.81 38.48 -3.41
N SER A 143 -5.73 37.98 -2.59
CA SER A 143 -6.92 38.70 -2.16
C SER A 143 -6.55 40.05 -1.50
N TYR A 144 -7.54 40.91 -1.30
CA TYR A 144 -7.30 42.26 -0.77
C TYR A 144 -6.73 42.23 0.66
N SER A 145 -7.14 41.26 1.48
CA SER A 145 -6.69 41.14 2.87
C SER A 145 -5.18 40.87 2.98
N MET A 146 -4.60 40.19 1.98
CA MET A 146 -3.17 39.82 1.94
C MET A 146 -2.22 40.96 1.50
N LYS A 147 -2.68 42.22 1.53
CA LYS A 147 -1.95 43.40 1.03
C LYS A 147 -0.66 43.67 1.80
N ASP A 148 -0.73 43.63 3.13
CA ASP A 148 0.42 43.83 4.01
C ASP A 148 1.34 42.60 4.02
N ASP A 149 0.79 41.39 3.96
CA ASP A 149 1.56 40.17 3.75
C ASP A 149 2.40 40.24 2.47
N LEU A 150 1.81 40.67 1.34
CA LEU A 150 2.53 40.83 0.08
C LEU A 150 3.70 41.82 0.21
N ALA A 151 3.50 42.92 0.96
CA ALA A 151 4.56 43.89 1.21
C ALA A 151 5.72 43.29 2.00
N ASN A 152 5.44 42.35 2.91
CA ASN A 152 6.47 41.65 3.67
C ASN A 152 7.09 40.50 2.88
N VAL A 153 6.34 39.72 2.12
CA VAL A 153 6.89 38.69 1.21
C VAL A 153 7.84 39.32 0.18
N LYS A 154 7.52 40.51 -0.34
CA LYS A 154 8.42 41.30 -1.20
C LYS A 154 9.77 41.65 -0.54
N LYS A 155 9.80 41.79 0.78
CA LYS A 155 11.04 42.00 1.57
C LYS A 155 11.70 40.69 1.95
N LEU A 156 10.90 39.66 2.26
CA LEU A 156 11.32 38.36 2.77
C LEU A 156 11.90 37.45 1.68
N GLY A 157 11.74 37.76 0.39
CA GLY A 157 12.27 36.92 -0.69
C GLY A 157 13.77 36.60 -0.56
N GLU A 158 14.58 37.52 -0.03
CA GLU A 158 16.00 37.28 0.27
C GLU A 158 16.17 36.34 1.47
N SER A 159 15.50 36.63 2.60
CA SER A 159 15.57 35.82 3.82
C SER A 159 15.03 34.40 3.64
N LEU A 160 13.97 34.23 2.84
CA LEU A 160 13.36 32.95 2.52
C LEU A 160 14.33 32.07 1.72
N PHE A 161 14.97 32.66 0.70
CA PHE A 161 15.92 31.92 -0.12
C PHE A 161 17.20 31.58 0.65
N GLN A 162 17.68 32.47 1.51
CA GLN A 162 18.80 32.21 2.42
C GLN A 162 18.48 31.08 3.40
N ALA A 163 17.29 31.09 3.99
CA ALA A 163 16.84 30.02 4.86
C ALA A 163 16.75 28.65 4.18
N LEU A 164 16.32 28.60 2.92
CA LEU A 164 16.33 27.36 2.14
C LEU A 164 17.76 26.88 1.84
N LYS A 165 18.68 27.81 1.57
CA LYS A 165 20.10 27.50 1.38
C LYS A 165 20.79 26.96 2.63
N GLU A 166 20.34 27.36 3.81
CA GLU A 166 20.81 26.77 5.08
C GLU A 166 20.37 25.30 5.23
N ILE A 167 19.24 24.91 4.64
CA ILE A 167 18.75 23.53 4.66
C ILE A 167 19.50 22.68 3.61
N THR A 168 19.64 23.19 2.40
CA THR A 168 20.33 22.50 1.30
C THR A 168 20.95 23.47 0.31
N GLU A 169 22.16 23.16 -0.15
CA GLU A 169 22.85 23.95 -1.18
C GLU A 169 22.11 23.92 -2.53
N HIS A 170 21.28 22.90 -2.74
CA HIS A 170 20.56 22.67 -3.99
C HIS A 170 19.08 23.09 -3.92
N ALA A 171 18.78 24.21 -3.27
CA ALA A 171 17.43 24.75 -3.20
C ALA A 171 16.99 25.39 -4.53
N GLN A 172 15.74 25.14 -4.94
CA GLN A 172 15.04 25.89 -5.98
C GLN A 172 13.73 26.44 -5.44
N ILE A 173 13.32 27.61 -5.95
CA ILE A 173 12.09 28.27 -5.55
C ILE A 173 11.26 28.65 -6.78
N GLY A 174 9.95 28.48 -6.67
CA GLY A 174 8.96 28.96 -7.63
C GLY A 174 7.87 29.80 -6.94
N PHE A 175 7.09 30.53 -7.72
CA PHE A 175 6.01 31.38 -7.21
C PHE A 175 4.74 31.23 -8.03
N GLY A 176 3.62 31.08 -7.33
CA GLY A 176 2.27 31.11 -7.88
C GLY A 176 1.37 32.00 -7.04
N ALA A 177 0.34 32.53 -7.70
CA ALA A 177 -0.67 33.35 -7.06
C ALA A 177 -2.06 32.79 -7.33
N PHE A 178 -2.98 32.98 -6.40
CA PHE A 178 -4.39 32.65 -6.57
C PHE A 178 -5.29 33.68 -5.89
N VAL A 179 -6.55 33.71 -6.31
CA VAL A 179 -7.66 34.42 -5.64
C VAL A 179 -8.84 33.46 -5.69
N ASP A 180 -9.75 33.62 -6.66
CA ASP A 180 -10.86 32.71 -6.85
C ASP A 180 -11.42 32.73 -8.28
N LYS A 181 -12.39 31.84 -8.55
CA LYS A 181 -13.07 31.71 -9.84
C LYS A 181 -13.70 33.05 -10.25
N THR A 182 -13.47 33.44 -11.50
CA THR A 182 -13.90 34.74 -12.05
C THR A 182 -15.37 34.78 -12.50
N VAL A 183 -16.23 34.10 -11.75
CA VAL A 183 -17.67 33.97 -12.00
C VAL A 183 -18.45 34.28 -10.73
N LEU A 184 -19.72 34.68 -10.88
CA LEU A 184 -20.62 34.83 -9.74
C LEU A 184 -20.96 33.45 -9.15
N PRO A 185 -21.09 33.32 -7.82
CA PRO A 185 -21.11 34.40 -6.82
C PRO A 185 -19.73 34.83 -6.27
N TYR A 186 -18.63 34.16 -6.63
CA TYR A 186 -17.31 34.35 -5.99
C TYR A 186 -16.64 35.67 -6.38
N THR A 187 -16.75 36.06 -7.66
CA THR A 187 -16.18 37.32 -8.16
C THR A 187 -17.25 38.15 -8.85
N ASN A 188 -17.17 39.48 -8.70
CA ASN A 188 -18.05 40.41 -9.40
C ASN A 188 -17.78 40.36 -10.92
N THR A 189 -18.76 39.91 -11.70
CA THR A 189 -18.65 39.74 -13.16
C THR A 189 -18.92 41.02 -13.97
N ASN A 190 -19.14 42.17 -13.32
CA ASN A 190 -19.16 43.45 -14.03
C ASN A 190 -17.77 43.69 -14.66
N LYS A 191 -17.73 44.05 -15.94
CA LYS A 191 -16.51 44.23 -16.72
C LYS A 191 -15.50 45.15 -16.05
N GLU A 192 -15.95 46.23 -15.42
CA GLU A 192 -15.07 47.18 -14.71
C GLU A 192 -14.45 46.54 -13.46
N LYS A 193 -15.24 45.80 -12.68
CA LYS A 193 -14.79 45.10 -11.48
C LYS A 193 -13.95 43.85 -11.77
N LEU A 194 -14.17 43.16 -12.90
CA LEU A 194 -13.27 42.09 -13.34
C LEU A 194 -11.88 42.62 -13.69
N LEU A 195 -11.81 43.79 -14.33
CA LEU A 195 -10.54 44.45 -14.68
C LEU A 195 -9.84 45.07 -13.47
N LYS A 196 -10.61 45.61 -12.51
CA LYS A 196 -10.12 46.20 -11.27
C LYS A 196 -11.10 45.90 -10.12
N PRO A 197 -10.91 44.78 -9.38
CA PRO A 197 -11.84 44.37 -8.33
C PRO A 197 -11.75 45.27 -7.09
N CYS A 198 -10.57 45.80 -6.79
CA CYS A 198 -10.33 46.71 -5.68
C CYS A 198 -11.20 47.98 -5.75
N ASP A 199 -11.47 48.59 -4.60
CA ASP A 199 -12.37 49.75 -4.52
C ASP A 199 -11.78 51.03 -5.12
N GLU A 200 -12.67 51.86 -5.68
CA GLU A 200 -12.33 53.06 -6.45
C GLU A 200 -11.86 54.22 -5.57
N GLU A 201 -12.26 54.27 -4.30
CA GLU A 201 -11.84 55.30 -3.34
C GLU A 201 -10.32 55.25 -3.06
N GLU A 202 -9.66 54.17 -3.48
CA GLU A 202 -8.22 53.93 -3.38
C GLU A 202 -7.57 54.02 -4.78
N ALA A 203 -7.86 55.11 -5.50
CA ALA A 203 -7.50 55.32 -6.91
C ALA A 203 -5.99 55.13 -7.24
N ASP A 204 -5.10 55.31 -6.26
CA ASP A 204 -3.65 55.15 -6.39
C ASP A 204 -3.16 53.69 -6.26
N GLN A 205 -4.07 52.74 -5.99
CA GLN A 205 -3.71 51.36 -5.68
C GLN A 205 -3.56 50.53 -6.96
N GLN A 206 -2.34 50.04 -7.20
CA GLN A 206 -2.04 49.04 -8.22
C GLN A 206 -2.78 47.74 -7.84
N CYS A 207 -3.80 47.40 -8.62
CA CYS A 207 -4.68 46.26 -8.42
C CYS A 207 -4.76 45.45 -9.71
N GLN A 208 -4.62 44.13 -9.61
CA GLN A 208 -4.71 43.24 -10.77
C GLN A 208 -6.16 42.81 -11.02
N ALA A 209 -6.49 42.61 -12.29
CA ALA A 209 -7.73 41.97 -12.72
C ALA A 209 -7.93 40.63 -12.00
N ALA A 210 -9.17 40.29 -11.67
CA ALA A 210 -9.51 39.06 -10.97
C ALA A 210 -9.08 37.81 -11.75
N PHE A 211 -8.63 36.77 -11.05
CA PHE A 211 -8.14 35.52 -11.64
C PHE A 211 -8.23 34.37 -10.64
N GLY A 212 -8.41 33.15 -11.13
CA GLY A 212 -8.39 31.95 -10.29
C GLY A 212 -6.99 31.58 -9.84
N TYR A 213 -6.19 31.01 -10.74
CA TYR A 213 -4.80 30.65 -10.49
C TYR A 213 -3.88 31.17 -11.59
N ARG A 214 -2.72 31.71 -11.18
CA ARG A 214 -1.66 32.16 -12.06
C ARG A 214 -0.31 31.64 -11.59
N HIS A 215 0.36 30.92 -12.48
CA HIS A 215 1.77 30.62 -12.33
C HIS A 215 2.60 31.88 -12.68
N VAL A 216 3.54 32.27 -11.83
CA VAL A 216 4.30 33.52 -12.03
C VAL A 216 5.76 33.22 -12.35
N LEU A 217 6.33 32.25 -11.64
CA LEU A 217 7.74 31.90 -11.73
C LEU A 217 7.94 30.39 -11.60
N SER A 218 8.50 29.79 -12.65
CA SER A 218 8.98 28.41 -12.66
C SER A 218 10.17 28.25 -11.71
N MET A 219 10.41 27.01 -11.27
CA MET A 219 11.50 26.68 -10.35
C MET A 219 12.83 27.23 -10.84
N THR A 220 13.45 28.08 -10.01
CA THR A 220 14.72 28.72 -10.31
C THR A 220 15.65 28.67 -9.09
N PRO A 221 16.98 28.49 -9.30
CA PRO A 221 17.96 28.69 -8.25
C PRO A 221 18.33 30.18 -8.06
N SER A 222 17.70 31.09 -8.81
CA SER A 222 18.02 32.52 -8.80
C SER A 222 17.14 33.29 -7.81
N GLU A 223 17.71 33.66 -6.66
CA GLU A 223 17.08 34.55 -5.69
C GLU A 223 16.62 35.88 -6.31
N LYS A 224 17.46 36.45 -7.19
CA LYS A 224 17.19 37.73 -7.84
C LYS A 224 15.94 37.65 -8.71
N GLU A 225 15.76 36.53 -9.41
CA GLU A 225 14.61 36.30 -10.27
C GLU A 225 13.32 36.19 -9.44
N PHE A 226 13.35 35.38 -8.37
CA PHE A 226 12.24 35.27 -7.41
C PHE A 226 11.84 36.64 -6.87
N ARG A 227 12.80 37.39 -6.32
CA ARG A 227 12.55 38.71 -5.74
C ARG A 227 11.96 39.68 -6.76
N ASN A 228 12.46 39.69 -7.99
CA ASN A 228 11.96 40.58 -9.03
C ASN A 228 10.51 40.23 -9.40
N LYS A 229 10.21 38.94 -9.62
CA LYS A 229 8.87 38.48 -9.97
C LYS A 229 7.83 38.74 -8.89
N VAL A 230 8.20 38.55 -7.62
CA VAL A 230 7.33 38.84 -6.47
C VAL A 230 7.09 40.35 -6.32
N LYS A 231 8.11 41.18 -6.55
CA LYS A 231 7.97 42.66 -6.52
C LYS A 231 6.95 43.18 -7.52
N ASP A 232 6.87 42.54 -8.68
CA ASP A 232 5.96 42.89 -9.77
C ASP A 232 4.50 42.43 -9.54
N GLN A 233 4.21 41.71 -8.44
CA GLN A 233 2.85 41.29 -8.10
C GLN A 233 2.10 42.38 -7.34
N TYR A 234 0.79 42.41 -7.55
CA TYR A 234 -0.14 43.24 -6.78
C TYR A 234 -1.37 42.45 -6.34
N ILE A 235 -2.07 42.96 -5.33
CA ILE A 235 -3.33 42.38 -4.89
C ILE A 235 -4.41 42.43 -5.97
N SER A 236 -5.42 41.60 -5.80
CA SER A 236 -6.66 41.56 -6.55
C SER A 236 -7.81 41.46 -5.54
N GLY A 237 -8.96 40.91 -5.94
CA GLY A 237 -10.07 40.74 -5.03
C GLY A 237 -11.20 39.88 -5.59
N ASN A 238 -11.95 39.30 -4.66
CA ASN A 238 -13.16 38.50 -4.78
C ASN A 238 -14.30 39.16 -3.99
N LEU A 239 -15.48 38.55 -3.99
CA LEU A 239 -16.67 39.03 -3.29
C LEU A 239 -16.95 38.27 -1.99
N ASP A 240 -16.78 36.96 -1.99
CA ASP A 240 -16.97 36.12 -0.82
C ASP A 240 -15.66 35.93 -0.05
N SER A 241 -15.73 35.16 1.05
CA SER A 241 -14.60 35.03 1.98
C SER A 241 -13.72 33.80 1.76
N PRO A 242 -14.23 32.61 1.38
CA PRO A 242 -13.35 31.49 1.03
C PRO A 242 -12.68 31.72 -0.32
N GLU A 243 -11.50 31.12 -0.52
CA GLU A 243 -10.69 31.33 -1.72
C GLU A 243 -10.54 30.04 -2.56
N GLY A 244 -10.11 30.21 -3.81
CA GLY A 244 -9.86 29.12 -4.77
C GLY A 244 -8.52 28.41 -4.61
N SER A 245 -8.02 28.27 -3.38
CA SER A 245 -6.68 27.73 -3.10
C SER A 245 -6.49 26.29 -3.58
N LEU A 246 -7.52 25.43 -3.48
CA LEU A 246 -7.40 24.03 -3.87
C LEU A 246 -7.23 23.84 -5.38
N ASP A 247 -7.85 24.69 -6.21
CA ASP A 247 -7.64 24.72 -7.66
C ASP A 247 -6.17 25.02 -7.99
N ALA A 248 -5.62 26.03 -7.31
CA ALA A 248 -4.24 26.44 -7.49
C ALA A 248 -3.24 25.36 -7.06
N MET A 249 -3.51 24.69 -5.94
CA MET A 249 -2.72 23.57 -5.46
C MET A 249 -2.76 22.36 -6.42
N MET A 250 -3.95 22.04 -6.94
CA MET A 250 -4.13 20.97 -7.93
C MET A 250 -3.30 21.26 -9.19
N GLN A 251 -3.46 22.45 -9.78
CA GLN A 251 -2.71 22.84 -10.97
C GLN A 251 -1.19 22.88 -10.73
N ALA A 252 -0.74 23.35 -9.56
CA ALA A 252 0.68 23.31 -9.19
C ALA A 252 1.23 21.87 -9.05
N ALA A 253 0.40 20.91 -8.68
CA ALA A 253 0.78 19.50 -8.59
C ALA A 253 0.88 18.81 -9.95
N VAL A 254 -0.16 18.96 -10.78
CA VAL A 254 -0.30 18.18 -12.03
C VAL A 254 0.45 18.81 -13.20
N CYS A 255 0.66 20.13 -13.21
CA CYS A 255 1.41 20.83 -14.26
C CYS A 255 2.93 20.82 -14.04
N GLY A 256 3.50 19.65 -13.70
CA GLY A 256 4.87 19.58 -13.21
C GLY A 256 5.93 20.13 -14.17
N ASP A 257 5.74 19.97 -15.48
CA ASP A 257 6.65 20.51 -16.50
C ASP A 257 6.65 22.04 -16.57
N LYS A 258 5.51 22.67 -16.27
CA LYS A 258 5.37 24.14 -16.28
C LYS A 258 5.90 24.76 -15.00
N ILE A 259 5.62 24.11 -13.87
CA ILE A 259 6.16 24.52 -12.57
C ILE A 259 7.68 24.31 -12.54
N GLY A 260 8.17 23.22 -13.13
CA GLY A 260 9.59 22.87 -13.19
C GLY A 260 10.06 21.99 -12.02
N TRP A 261 9.20 21.10 -11.50
CA TRP A 261 9.60 20.17 -10.44
C TRP A 261 10.76 19.29 -10.88
N ARG A 262 11.85 19.23 -10.11
CA ARG A 262 12.94 18.29 -10.40
C ARG A 262 12.49 16.87 -10.14
N ASN A 263 13.05 15.93 -10.90
CA ASN A 263 12.73 14.52 -10.73
C ASN A 263 13.17 14.00 -9.35
N SER A 264 14.32 14.45 -8.86
CA SER A 264 14.95 13.97 -7.62
C SER A 264 15.11 15.12 -6.62
N SER A 265 14.01 15.50 -5.99
CA SER A 265 13.95 16.57 -4.98
C SER A 265 12.84 16.31 -3.97
N THR A 266 12.97 16.90 -2.77
CA THR A 266 11.86 17.08 -1.84
C THR A 266 11.00 18.22 -2.37
N ARG A 267 9.74 17.94 -2.72
CA ARG A 267 8.83 18.92 -3.31
C ARG A 267 7.88 19.46 -2.25
N LEU A 268 7.95 20.76 -1.99
CA LEU A 268 7.15 21.45 -0.98
C LEU A 268 6.25 22.47 -1.66
N ILE A 269 4.95 22.48 -1.35
CA ILE A 269 4.06 23.60 -1.66
C ILE A 269 3.79 24.35 -0.36
N VAL A 270 4.14 25.62 -0.29
CA VAL A 270 3.76 26.47 0.85
C VAL A 270 2.54 27.27 0.44
N LEU A 271 1.39 26.98 1.03
CA LEU A 271 0.17 27.75 0.85
C LEU A 271 0.12 28.86 1.90
N THR A 272 0.01 30.12 1.48
CA THR A 272 -0.17 31.26 2.39
C THR A 272 -1.48 31.98 2.12
N THR A 273 -2.36 32.01 3.11
CA THR A 273 -3.67 32.67 3.07
C THR A 273 -4.16 32.98 4.48
N ASP A 274 -4.97 34.01 4.63
CA ASP A 274 -5.66 34.37 5.87
C ASP A 274 -7.13 33.93 5.90
N ALA A 275 -7.57 33.22 4.85
CA ALA A 275 -8.95 32.86 4.57
C ALA A 275 -9.19 31.34 4.46
N GLY A 276 -10.47 30.98 4.34
CA GLY A 276 -10.91 29.61 4.10
C GLY A 276 -10.64 29.17 2.65
N PHE A 277 -11.12 27.98 2.30
CA PHE A 277 -10.98 27.44 0.94
C PHE A 277 -12.31 26.87 0.45
N HIS A 278 -12.57 27.02 -0.84
CA HIS A 278 -13.62 26.30 -1.53
C HIS A 278 -13.21 24.86 -1.85
N MET A 279 -14.20 23.97 -1.91
CA MET A 279 -14.00 22.56 -2.25
C MET A 279 -15.07 22.06 -3.22
N ALA A 280 -14.85 20.87 -3.78
CA ALA A 280 -15.79 20.22 -4.69
C ALA A 280 -17.23 20.28 -4.16
N GLY A 281 -18.16 20.67 -5.04
CA GLY A 281 -19.56 20.94 -4.74
C GLY A 281 -19.88 22.43 -4.63
N ASP A 282 -18.92 23.28 -4.24
CA ASP A 282 -19.14 24.72 -4.11
C ASP A 282 -19.38 25.38 -5.48
N GLY A 283 -18.71 24.91 -6.54
CA GLY A 283 -18.86 25.37 -7.93
C GLY A 283 -20.29 25.32 -8.46
N LYS A 284 -21.13 24.46 -7.86
CA LYS A 284 -22.56 24.35 -8.20
C LYS A 284 -23.31 25.68 -8.05
N LEU A 285 -22.90 26.53 -7.12
CA LEU A 285 -23.51 27.86 -6.92
C LEU A 285 -23.30 28.77 -8.14
N ALA A 286 -22.18 28.61 -8.85
CA ALA A 286 -21.88 29.31 -10.10
C ALA A 286 -22.38 28.59 -11.36
N GLY A 287 -23.13 27.49 -11.21
CA GLY A 287 -23.57 26.66 -12.33
C GLY A 287 -22.46 25.80 -12.95
N ILE A 288 -21.32 25.65 -12.25
CA ILE A 288 -20.23 24.77 -12.65
C ILE A 288 -20.53 23.37 -12.13
N LEU A 289 -20.82 22.44 -13.04
CA LEU A 289 -21.23 21.06 -12.72
C LEU A 289 -20.20 20.01 -13.14
N GLU A 290 -19.19 20.39 -13.91
CA GLU A 290 -18.14 19.49 -14.37
C GLU A 290 -17.14 19.27 -13.23
N PRO A 291 -16.93 18.03 -12.76
CA PRO A 291 -15.94 17.76 -11.72
C PRO A 291 -14.52 18.10 -12.19
N ASN A 292 -13.63 18.38 -11.23
CA ASN A 292 -12.21 18.51 -11.52
C ASN A 292 -11.65 17.19 -12.08
N ASP A 293 -10.94 17.24 -13.20
CA ASP A 293 -10.43 16.07 -13.92
C ASP A 293 -9.01 15.65 -13.52
N GLU A 294 -8.39 16.36 -12.58
CA GLU A 294 -7.03 16.14 -12.09
C GLU A 294 -5.95 16.27 -13.18
N GLN A 295 -6.21 17.07 -14.22
CA GLN A 295 -5.28 17.33 -15.31
C GLN A 295 -4.77 18.77 -15.34
N CYS A 296 -3.68 18.98 -16.08
CA CYS A 296 -3.06 20.29 -16.25
C CYS A 296 -3.78 21.11 -17.32
N HIS A 297 -4.33 22.27 -16.92
CA HIS A 297 -5.08 23.19 -17.80
C HIS A 297 -4.57 24.62 -17.70
N MET A 298 -3.25 24.78 -17.66
CA MET A 298 -2.63 26.10 -17.74
C MET A 298 -2.34 26.51 -19.19
N GLU A 299 -2.69 27.72 -19.60
CA GLU A 299 -2.25 28.32 -20.86
C GLU A 299 -1.73 29.74 -20.59
N GLY A 300 -0.55 30.09 -21.14
CA GLY A 300 0.06 31.40 -20.86
C GLY A 300 0.26 31.67 -19.37
N ASN A 301 0.54 30.63 -18.58
CA ASN A 301 0.66 30.65 -17.12
C ASN A 301 -0.63 30.94 -16.32
N LEU A 302 -1.79 30.94 -16.97
CA LEU A 302 -3.10 31.11 -16.33
C LEU A 302 -3.89 29.81 -16.36
N TYR A 303 -4.62 29.49 -15.29
CA TYR A 303 -5.56 28.38 -15.29
C TYR A 303 -6.83 28.76 -16.07
N ILE A 304 -7.01 28.18 -17.25
CA ILE A 304 -8.09 28.58 -18.17
C ILE A 304 -9.41 27.85 -17.89
N LYS A 305 -9.39 26.69 -17.23
CA LYS A 305 -10.60 25.91 -16.90
C LYS A 305 -11.25 26.30 -15.57
N SER A 306 -10.79 27.37 -14.92
CA SER A 306 -11.30 27.86 -13.63
C SER A 306 -12.81 28.09 -13.62
N SER A 307 -13.37 28.57 -14.72
CA SER A 307 -14.81 28.86 -14.86
C SER A 307 -15.61 27.70 -15.47
N GLU A 308 -14.97 26.59 -15.82
CA GLU A 308 -15.59 25.44 -16.50
C GLU A 308 -15.62 24.19 -15.61
N MET A 309 -14.62 24.02 -14.74
CA MET A 309 -14.48 22.87 -13.83
C MET A 309 -14.65 23.29 -12.37
N ASP A 310 -15.29 22.44 -11.58
CA ASP A 310 -15.48 22.62 -10.16
C ASP A 310 -14.13 22.56 -9.42
N TYR A 311 -14.11 23.04 -8.18
CA TYR A 311 -12.95 22.88 -7.30
C TYR A 311 -12.64 21.39 -7.10
N PRO A 312 -11.38 21.00 -6.89
CA PRO A 312 -11.04 19.63 -6.58
C PRO A 312 -11.55 19.24 -5.20
N SER A 313 -11.89 17.97 -5.03
CA SER A 313 -12.15 17.43 -3.70
C SER A 313 -10.83 17.24 -2.93
N VAL A 314 -10.92 17.23 -1.60
CA VAL A 314 -9.75 16.97 -0.73
C VAL A 314 -9.10 15.61 -1.05
N GLY A 315 -9.91 14.60 -1.38
CA GLY A 315 -9.43 13.26 -1.75
C GLY A 315 -8.63 13.26 -3.06
N GLN A 316 -9.10 13.99 -4.08
CA GLN A 316 -8.37 14.15 -5.35
C GLN A 316 -7.03 14.84 -5.12
N LEU A 317 -7.02 15.90 -4.29
CA LEU A 317 -5.79 16.61 -3.96
C LEU A 317 -4.79 15.72 -3.22
N ALA A 318 -5.24 14.96 -2.22
CA ALA A 318 -4.41 13.99 -1.51
C ALA A 318 -3.82 12.92 -2.44
N ALA A 319 -4.62 12.41 -3.39
CA ALA A 319 -4.17 11.45 -4.38
C ALA A 319 -3.08 12.02 -5.30
N GLN A 320 -3.27 13.23 -5.82
CA GLN A 320 -2.29 13.88 -6.70
C GLN A 320 -1.02 14.28 -5.96
N PHE A 321 -1.09 14.75 -4.72
CA PHE A 321 0.10 14.98 -3.90
C PHE A 321 0.88 13.69 -3.62
N LYS A 322 0.19 12.59 -3.28
CA LYS A 322 0.83 11.27 -3.11
C LYS A 322 1.46 10.77 -4.41
N LYS A 323 0.83 11.00 -5.57
CA LYS A 323 1.35 10.59 -6.89
C LYS A 323 2.56 11.40 -7.33
N HIS A 324 2.54 12.71 -7.08
CA HIS A 324 3.59 13.64 -7.48
C HIS A 324 4.65 13.89 -6.38
N ASN A 325 4.59 13.18 -5.25
CA ASN A 325 5.50 13.30 -4.11
C ASN A 325 5.60 14.73 -3.55
N ILE A 326 4.47 15.43 -3.51
CA ILE A 326 4.37 16.82 -3.04
C ILE A 326 3.89 16.82 -1.58
N GLN A 327 4.50 17.68 -0.77
CA GLN A 327 4.18 17.83 0.65
C GLN A 327 3.72 19.28 0.89
N PRO A 328 2.44 19.51 1.23
CA PRO A 328 1.95 20.85 1.46
C PRO A 328 2.24 21.33 2.88
N ILE A 329 2.58 22.61 2.99
CA ILE A 329 2.72 23.36 4.24
C ILE A 329 1.67 24.46 4.21
N PHE A 330 0.69 24.38 5.09
CA PHE A 330 -0.36 25.37 5.25
C PHE A 330 0.09 26.43 6.26
N ALA A 331 0.54 27.58 5.76
CA ALA A 331 0.92 28.72 6.57
C ALA A 331 -0.23 29.72 6.60
N VAL A 332 -1.03 29.65 7.65
CA VAL A 332 -2.32 30.36 7.74
C VAL A 332 -2.42 31.16 9.02
N THR A 333 -3.26 32.19 9.03
CA THR A 333 -3.53 33.01 10.22
C THR A 333 -4.17 32.19 11.34
N LYS A 334 -4.07 32.70 12.58
CA LYS A 334 -4.50 31.99 13.80
C LYS A 334 -5.98 31.58 13.78
N ASN A 335 -6.84 32.40 13.17
CA ASN A 335 -8.28 32.12 13.00
C ASN A 335 -8.55 30.93 12.07
N MET A 336 -7.65 30.62 11.14
CA MET A 336 -7.81 29.53 10.16
C MET A 336 -7.11 28.23 10.56
N GLU A 337 -6.23 28.26 11.57
CA GLU A 337 -5.44 27.11 12.04
C GLU A 337 -6.30 25.84 12.23
N ALA A 338 -7.44 25.96 12.93
CA ALA A 338 -8.29 24.81 13.22
C ALA A 338 -8.88 24.15 11.96
N VAL A 339 -9.21 24.95 10.95
CA VAL A 339 -9.78 24.48 9.68
C VAL A 339 -8.72 23.74 8.88
N TYR A 340 -7.53 24.33 8.73
CA TYR A 340 -6.43 23.71 8.00
C TYR A 340 -5.82 22.51 8.74
N GLN A 341 -5.96 22.44 10.08
CA GLN A 341 -5.61 21.23 10.82
C GLN A 341 -6.50 20.05 10.44
N GLN A 342 -7.80 20.27 10.22
CA GLN A 342 -8.70 19.22 9.72
C GLN A 342 -8.34 18.81 8.28
N LEU A 343 -7.99 19.78 7.43
CA LEU A 343 -7.52 19.49 6.07
C LEU A 343 -6.22 18.66 6.10
N SER A 344 -5.28 19.02 6.97
CA SER A 344 -4.01 18.33 7.16
C SER A 344 -4.19 16.88 7.66
N ASN A 345 -5.23 16.61 8.46
CA ASN A 345 -5.54 15.23 8.87
C ASN A 345 -5.98 14.34 7.68
N MET A 346 -6.55 14.93 6.63
CA MET A 346 -6.99 14.20 5.43
C MET A 346 -5.90 14.10 4.36
N ILE A 347 -4.97 15.05 4.34
CA ILE A 347 -3.86 15.08 3.37
C ILE A 347 -2.60 14.54 4.05
N PRO A 348 -2.12 13.34 3.68
CA PRO A 348 -0.93 12.78 4.30
C PRO A 348 0.29 13.64 4.00
N LYS A 349 1.29 13.61 4.90
CA LYS A 349 2.54 14.37 4.76
C LYS A 349 2.31 15.88 4.54
N SER A 350 1.40 16.45 5.31
CA SER A 350 1.15 17.88 5.36
C SER A 350 1.46 18.44 6.74
N GLU A 351 1.74 19.73 6.81
CA GLU A 351 1.96 20.46 8.07
C GLU A 351 1.16 21.76 8.08
N VAL A 352 0.73 22.17 9.27
CA VAL A 352 0.10 23.47 9.50
C VAL A 352 1.02 24.30 10.36
N GLY A 353 1.15 25.58 10.01
CA GLY A 353 1.87 26.56 10.81
C GLY A 353 1.07 27.85 10.91
N VAL A 354 1.10 28.47 12.09
CA VAL A 354 0.44 29.76 12.32
C VAL A 354 1.32 30.88 11.80
N LEU A 355 0.83 31.57 10.78
CA LEU A 355 1.39 32.78 10.22
C LEU A 355 1.01 33.97 11.11
N THR A 356 1.97 34.84 11.40
CA THR A 356 1.65 36.16 11.97
C THR A 356 0.86 36.96 10.94
N SER A 357 0.03 37.90 11.38
CA SER A 357 -0.81 38.72 10.47
C SER A 357 -0.02 39.54 9.45
N ASP A 358 1.31 39.63 9.60
CA ASP A 358 2.21 40.34 8.72
C ASP A 358 3.17 39.39 7.97
N SER A 359 2.98 38.07 8.07
CA SER A 359 3.88 37.06 7.52
C SER A 359 5.35 37.10 7.98
N GLY A 360 5.68 37.84 9.05
CA GLY A 360 7.06 38.03 9.52
C GLY A 360 7.76 36.74 9.96
N ASN A 361 7.02 35.70 10.37
CA ASN A 361 7.56 34.43 10.85
C ASN A 361 7.61 33.30 9.80
N ILE A 362 7.24 33.56 8.53
CA ILE A 362 7.09 32.53 7.49
C ILE A 362 8.36 31.69 7.27
N VAL A 363 9.53 32.32 7.40
CA VAL A 363 10.82 31.67 7.21
C VAL A 363 11.05 30.58 8.25
N GLN A 364 10.79 30.89 9.53
CA GLN A 364 10.95 29.92 10.61
C GLN A 364 9.90 28.81 10.51
N LEU A 365 8.66 29.17 10.14
CA LEU A 365 7.57 28.21 9.93
C LEU A 365 7.96 27.15 8.89
N ILE A 366 8.53 27.57 7.76
CA ILE A 366 8.96 26.65 6.70
C ILE A 366 10.10 25.75 7.19
N LYS A 367 11.09 26.28 7.93
CA LYS A 367 12.17 25.48 8.52
C LYS A 367 11.61 24.42 9.48
N ASP A 368 10.72 24.81 10.36
CA ASP A 368 10.14 23.91 11.36
C ASP A 368 9.25 22.85 10.72
N ALA A 369 8.42 23.23 9.74
CA ALA A 369 7.59 22.32 8.97
C ALA A 369 8.43 21.33 8.17
N TYR A 370 9.49 21.80 7.50
CA TYR A 370 10.45 20.91 6.83
C TYR A 370 11.09 19.92 7.80
N ASN A 371 11.52 20.38 8.97
CA ASN A 371 12.12 19.51 9.99
C ASN A 371 11.14 18.45 10.51
N ARG A 372 9.86 18.78 10.69
CA ARG A 372 8.82 17.81 11.08
C ARG A 372 8.46 16.83 9.96
N LEU A 373 8.25 17.32 8.75
CA LEU A 373 7.98 16.49 7.57
C LEU A 373 9.12 15.53 7.28
N SER A 374 10.35 16.01 7.44
CA SER A 374 11.53 15.20 7.26
C SER A 374 11.68 14.20 8.41
N SER A 375 11.56 14.59 9.67
CA SER A 375 11.81 13.67 10.79
C SER A 375 10.84 12.50 10.88
N LYS A 376 9.62 12.63 10.36
CA LYS A 376 8.66 11.53 10.24
C LYS A 376 8.92 10.73 8.97
N VAL A 377 9.03 9.41 9.06
CA VAL A 377 9.10 8.52 7.88
C VAL A 377 7.90 7.58 7.91
N THR A 378 7.10 7.60 6.85
CA THR A 378 5.93 6.74 6.68
C THR A 378 6.10 5.93 5.42
N VAL A 379 6.22 4.61 5.56
CA VAL A 379 6.28 3.64 4.47
C VAL A 379 4.91 3.01 4.29
N THR A 380 4.43 2.98 3.05
CA THR A 380 3.13 2.44 2.67
C THR A 380 3.23 1.75 1.31
N HIS A 381 2.13 1.21 0.82
CA HIS A 381 2.01 0.61 -0.50
C HIS A 381 0.97 1.32 -1.37
N ASP A 382 1.05 1.03 -2.66
CA ASP A 382 -0.02 1.33 -3.62
C ASP A 382 -1.08 0.24 -3.62
N ASN A 383 -2.06 0.33 -4.52
CA ASN A 383 -3.14 -0.64 -4.61
C ASN A 383 -2.59 -2.07 -4.67
N LEU A 384 -3.02 -2.90 -3.71
CA LEU A 384 -2.63 -4.30 -3.64
C LEU A 384 -3.48 -5.14 -4.61
N PRO A 385 -2.93 -6.24 -5.14
CA PRO A 385 -3.75 -7.26 -5.79
C PRO A 385 -4.77 -7.84 -4.82
N ASP A 386 -5.88 -8.36 -5.36
CA ASP A 386 -6.88 -9.09 -4.56
C ASP A 386 -6.22 -10.23 -3.79
N ASP A 387 -6.73 -10.51 -2.59
CA ASP A 387 -6.23 -11.55 -1.67
C ASP A 387 -4.79 -11.38 -1.16
N VAL A 388 -4.17 -10.20 -1.36
CA VAL A 388 -2.86 -9.86 -0.80
C VAL A 388 -3.01 -8.90 0.38
N SER A 389 -2.32 -9.18 1.48
CA SER A 389 -2.20 -8.28 2.62
C SER A 389 -0.75 -8.02 2.98
N VAL A 390 -0.43 -6.77 3.33
CA VAL A 390 0.91 -6.33 3.71
C VAL A 390 0.85 -5.69 5.09
N VAL A 391 1.74 -6.12 5.98
CA VAL A 391 1.89 -5.60 7.35
C VAL A 391 3.30 -5.09 7.54
N TYR A 392 3.45 -3.96 8.22
CA TYR A 392 4.74 -3.33 8.48
C TYR A 392 5.08 -3.37 9.96
N LYS A 393 6.33 -3.73 10.27
CA LYS A 393 6.90 -3.56 11.60
C LYS A 393 8.10 -2.62 11.53
N PRO A 394 7.97 -1.38 12.02
CA PRO A 394 9.05 -0.39 12.01
C PRO A 394 10.16 -0.75 12.99
N ILE A 395 11.42 -0.65 12.55
CA ILE A 395 12.64 -0.83 13.35
C ILE A 395 13.37 0.52 13.38
N CYS A 396 13.06 1.31 14.40
CA CYS A 396 13.64 2.64 14.65
C CYS A 396 13.52 3.00 16.14
N LYS A 397 14.08 4.14 16.56
CA LYS A 397 14.06 4.58 17.96
C LYS A 397 12.65 4.93 18.47
N HIS A 398 11.79 5.48 17.60
CA HIS A 398 10.44 5.91 17.95
C HIS A 398 9.43 5.35 16.93
N PRO A 399 9.10 4.04 17.01
CA PRO A 399 8.09 3.43 16.17
C PRO A 399 6.69 3.91 16.60
N GLN A 400 5.82 4.18 15.63
CA GLN A 400 4.41 4.45 15.90
C GLN A 400 3.54 3.26 15.50
N PRO A 401 2.47 2.97 16.27
CA PRO A 401 1.53 1.90 15.93
C PRO A 401 0.72 2.29 14.70
N SER A 402 0.58 1.37 13.76
CA SER A 402 -0.30 1.49 12.61
C SER A 402 -0.60 0.09 12.07
N ASP A 403 -1.82 -0.11 11.57
CA ASP A 403 -2.26 -1.41 11.06
C ASP A 403 -1.69 -1.71 9.67
N ASN A 404 -1.56 -0.67 8.83
CA ASN A 404 -1.27 -0.81 7.40
C ASN A 404 -0.05 0.00 6.92
N GLU A 405 0.63 0.73 7.82
CA GLU A 405 1.78 1.58 7.47
C GLU A 405 2.94 1.37 8.44
N GLY A 406 4.17 1.56 7.95
CA GLY A 406 5.36 1.61 8.80
C GLY A 406 5.70 3.06 9.14
N ILE A 407 5.55 3.47 10.39
CA ILE A 407 5.78 4.86 10.82
C ILE A 407 6.93 4.93 11.84
N CYS A 408 7.91 5.79 11.56
CA CYS A 408 9.02 6.14 12.44
C CYS A 408 9.06 7.66 12.63
N ASP A 409 8.99 8.13 13.87
CA ASP A 409 9.12 9.55 14.20
C ASP A 409 10.56 9.90 14.64
N ASN A 410 10.88 11.21 14.60
CA ASN A 410 12.16 11.76 15.07
C ASN A 410 13.39 11.11 14.43
N VAL A 411 13.31 10.76 13.15
CA VAL A 411 14.41 10.19 12.36
C VAL A 411 15.32 11.32 11.88
N SER A 412 16.60 11.27 12.26
CA SER A 412 17.56 12.30 11.87
C SER A 412 18.00 12.14 10.41
N VAL A 413 18.45 13.22 9.78
CA VAL A 413 19.10 13.14 8.46
C VAL A 413 20.33 12.25 8.56
N GLY A 414 20.52 11.34 7.60
CA GLY A 414 21.63 10.38 7.61
C GLY A 414 21.45 9.16 8.52
N GLU A 415 20.41 9.13 9.37
CA GLU A 415 20.04 7.95 10.16
C GLU A 415 19.44 6.87 9.25
N GLU A 416 19.92 5.63 9.42
CA GLU A 416 19.38 4.46 8.73
C GLU A 416 18.36 3.78 9.62
N ILE A 417 17.17 3.52 9.06
CA ILE A 417 16.09 2.79 9.69
C ILE A 417 15.68 1.62 8.80
N SER A 418 14.99 0.64 9.36
CA SER A 418 14.47 -0.48 8.59
C SER A 418 13.03 -0.82 8.95
N PHE A 419 12.36 -1.54 8.06
CA PHE A 419 11.00 -2.01 8.22
C PHE A 419 10.95 -3.49 7.87
N GLU A 420 10.44 -4.33 8.78
CA GLU A 420 10.10 -5.71 8.44
C GLU A 420 8.74 -5.69 7.75
N VAL A 421 8.73 -6.02 6.47
CA VAL A 421 7.53 -6.07 5.64
C VAL A 421 7.08 -7.51 5.55
N THR A 422 5.86 -7.78 6.04
CA THR A 422 5.24 -9.11 5.98
C THR A 422 4.16 -9.14 4.91
N VAL A 423 4.32 -10.01 3.92
CA VAL A 423 3.38 -10.18 2.80
C VAL A 423 2.70 -11.53 2.93
N THR A 424 1.38 -11.55 2.80
CA THR A 424 0.57 -12.78 2.79
C THR A 424 -0.33 -12.78 1.56
N ALA A 425 -0.29 -13.84 0.77
CA ALA A 425 -1.23 -14.09 -0.32
C ALA A 425 -2.21 -15.17 0.13
N ARG A 426 -3.52 -14.97 0.04
CA ARG A 426 -4.52 -15.96 0.51
C ARG A 426 -4.97 -16.94 -0.57
N SER A 427 -4.85 -16.56 -1.84
CA SER A 427 -5.25 -17.36 -2.99
C SER A 427 -4.08 -17.58 -3.95
N CYS A 428 -4.26 -18.54 -4.86
CA CYS A 428 -3.29 -18.84 -5.90
C CYS A 428 -3.28 -17.76 -6.98
N MET A 429 -2.10 -17.25 -7.30
CA MET A 429 -1.86 -16.25 -8.33
C MET A 429 -0.55 -16.52 -9.06
N GLU A 430 -0.55 -16.24 -10.36
CA GLU A 430 0.63 -16.43 -11.22
C GLU A 430 1.70 -15.37 -10.95
N ARG A 431 1.54 -14.17 -11.53
CA ARG A 431 2.49 -13.07 -11.39
C ARG A 431 1.74 -11.76 -11.27
N LYS A 432 1.85 -11.13 -10.11
CA LYS A 432 1.30 -9.80 -9.82
C LYS A 432 2.42 -8.91 -9.26
N SER A 433 2.22 -7.60 -9.33
CA SER A 433 3.18 -6.64 -8.80
C SER A 433 2.49 -5.52 -8.07
N PHE A 434 3.11 -5.05 -7.01
CA PHE A 434 2.72 -3.84 -6.31
C PHE A 434 3.98 -3.10 -5.84
N THR A 435 3.80 -1.87 -5.40
CA THR A 435 4.89 -0.97 -5.06
C THR A 435 4.79 -0.55 -3.60
N ILE A 436 5.93 -0.59 -2.90
CA ILE A 436 6.10 -0.07 -1.54
C ILE A 436 6.96 1.19 -1.63
N ARG A 437 6.57 2.25 -0.93
CA ARG A 437 7.29 3.53 -0.96
C ARG A 437 7.16 4.34 0.32
N PRO A 438 8.21 5.08 0.73
CA PRO A 438 8.09 6.15 1.69
C PRO A 438 7.34 7.34 1.09
N LEU A 439 6.40 7.90 1.84
CA LEU A 439 5.63 9.06 1.40
C LEU A 439 6.53 10.30 1.25
N GLY A 440 6.38 11.01 0.12
CA GLY A 440 7.14 12.23 -0.18
C GLY A 440 8.56 11.98 -0.70
N ILE A 441 8.90 10.72 -1.01
CA ILE A 441 10.19 10.32 -1.56
C ILE A 441 9.96 9.58 -2.88
N LYS A 442 10.84 9.82 -3.86
CA LYS A 442 10.74 9.21 -5.19
C LYS A 442 10.97 7.70 -5.18
N ASP A 443 11.94 7.24 -4.40
CA ASP A 443 12.40 5.85 -4.42
C ASP A 443 11.29 4.88 -4.02
N THR A 444 11.19 3.79 -4.78
CA THR A 444 10.17 2.78 -4.58
C THR A 444 10.78 1.38 -4.62
N LEU A 445 10.20 0.46 -3.88
CA LEU A 445 10.44 -0.97 -3.98
C LEU A 445 9.32 -1.62 -4.80
N THR A 446 9.67 -2.23 -5.92
CA THR A 446 8.74 -3.07 -6.69
C THR A 446 8.77 -4.50 -6.17
N VAL A 447 7.62 -4.98 -5.74
CA VAL A 447 7.45 -6.36 -5.26
C VAL A 447 6.73 -7.15 -6.34
N THR A 448 7.42 -8.13 -6.92
CA THR A 448 6.79 -9.14 -7.79
C THR A 448 6.39 -10.33 -6.94
N LEU A 449 5.12 -10.70 -6.99
CA LEU A 449 4.53 -11.77 -6.19
C LEU A 449 3.98 -12.88 -7.08
N SER A 450 4.30 -14.11 -6.72
CA SER A 450 3.79 -15.34 -7.30
C SER A 450 3.53 -16.36 -6.19
N THR A 451 2.56 -17.24 -6.36
CA THR A 451 2.30 -18.32 -5.40
C THR A 451 2.69 -19.67 -5.95
N ASN A 452 3.25 -20.53 -5.10
CA ASN A 452 3.48 -21.93 -5.42
C ASN A 452 2.31 -22.77 -4.91
N CYS A 453 1.39 -23.11 -5.82
CA CYS A 453 0.20 -23.91 -5.53
C CYS A 453 0.24 -25.32 -6.11
N GLU A 454 1.29 -25.62 -6.88
CA GLU A 454 1.50 -26.91 -7.50
C GLU A 454 2.52 -27.69 -6.68
N CYS A 455 2.29 -28.98 -6.54
CA CYS A 455 3.26 -29.89 -5.95
C CYS A 455 4.39 -30.16 -6.94
N GLU A 456 5.60 -29.85 -6.51
CA GLU A 456 6.83 -30.19 -7.23
C GLU A 456 7.15 -31.67 -6.95
N CYS A 457 6.44 -32.59 -7.61
CA CYS A 457 6.66 -34.03 -7.51
C CYS A 457 6.86 -34.66 -8.89
N GLU A 458 7.73 -35.66 -8.96
CA GLU A 458 7.93 -36.42 -10.18
C GLU A 458 6.70 -37.30 -10.45
N VAL A 459 6.28 -37.33 -11.72
CA VAL A 459 5.26 -38.25 -12.22
C VAL A 459 6.00 -39.31 -13.02
N ASP A 460 5.81 -40.57 -12.66
CA ASP A 460 6.41 -41.66 -13.43
C ASP A 460 5.90 -41.61 -14.86
N GLU A 461 6.81 -41.60 -15.84
CA GLU A 461 6.42 -41.63 -17.26
C GLU A 461 5.87 -42.99 -17.69
N THR A 462 6.18 -44.04 -16.93
CA THR A 462 5.83 -45.44 -17.23
C THR A 462 4.96 -46.04 -16.13
N ASN A 463 4.29 -47.14 -16.46
CA ASN A 463 3.46 -47.84 -15.48
C ASN A 463 4.33 -48.39 -14.35
N HIS A 464 3.90 -48.16 -13.11
CA HIS A 464 4.68 -48.50 -11.93
C HIS A 464 4.14 -49.78 -11.27
N VAL A 465 5.03 -50.60 -10.71
CA VAL A 465 4.66 -51.87 -10.04
C VAL A 465 3.73 -51.64 -8.85
N HIS A 466 3.89 -50.52 -8.14
CA HIS A 466 3.00 -50.09 -7.06
C HIS A 466 1.54 -49.96 -7.51
N CYS A 467 1.32 -49.54 -8.76
CA CYS A 467 0.00 -49.38 -9.37
C CYS A 467 -0.37 -50.59 -10.24
N ARG A 468 0.13 -51.78 -9.88
CA ARG A 468 -0.11 -53.07 -10.59
C ARG A 468 0.27 -53.05 -12.07
N GLU A 469 1.20 -52.19 -12.47
CA GLU A 469 1.55 -51.92 -13.87
C GLU A 469 0.37 -51.45 -14.74
N LYS A 470 -0.72 -50.98 -14.10
CA LYS A 470 -1.95 -50.47 -14.73
C LYS A 470 -2.18 -48.98 -14.46
N GLY A 471 -1.18 -48.31 -13.90
CA GLY A 471 -1.18 -46.87 -13.69
C GLY A 471 0.23 -46.37 -13.40
N ARG A 472 0.33 -45.05 -13.24
CA ARG A 472 1.58 -44.33 -12.96
C ARG A 472 1.54 -43.79 -11.53
N VAL A 473 2.68 -43.68 -10.86
CA VAL A 473 2.72 -42.97 -9.57
C VAL A 473 2.88 -41.48 -9.80
N SER A 474 2.13 -40.69 -9.05
CA SER A 474 2.26 -39.23 -8.97
C SER A 474 2.20 -38.86 -7.49
N CYS A 475 3.28 -38.29 -6.96
CA CYS A 475 3.40 -37.90 -5.56
C CYS A 475 3.01 -39.03 -4.56
N GLY A 476 3.31 -40.29 -4.86
CA GLY A 476 3.01 -41.43 -3.97
C GLY A 476 1.61 -42.04 -4.12
N ILE A 477 0.73 -41.47 -4.95
CA ILE A 477 -0.59 -42.02 -5.29
C ILE A 477 -0.63 -42.54 -6.73
N CYS A 478 -1.53 -43.47 -7.01
CA CYS A 478 -1.68 -44.04 -8.34
C CYS A 478 -2.65 -43.23 -9.22
N ARG A 479 -2.18 -42.83 -10.40
CA ARG A 479 -3.01 -42.35 -11.51
C ARG A 479 -3.25 -43.51 -12.47
N CYS A 480 -4.42 -44.12 -12.38
CA CYS A 480 -4.78 -45.30 -13.18
C CYS A 480 -4.95 -44.97 -14.66
N ASN A 481 -4.59 -45.93 -15.51
CA ASN A 481 -4.87 -45.83 -16.94
C ASN A 481 -6.37 -46.02 -17.20
N ASP A 482 -6.83 -45.57 -18.36
CA ASP A 482 -8.22 -45.72 -18.80
C ASP A 482 -8.68 -47.19 -18.66
N GLY A 483 -9.85 -47.39 -18.04
CA GLY A 483 -10.40 -48.72 -17.78
C GLY A 483 -9.93 -49.39 -16.48
N TYR A 484 -9.16 -48.69 -15.64
CA TYR A 484 -8.75 -49.16 -14.31
C TYR A 484 -9.07 -48.16 -13.20
N VAL A 485 -9.49 -48.66 -12.03
CA VAL A 485 -9.81 -47.87 -10.82
C VAL A 485 -9.31 -48.57 -9.56
N GLY A 486 -9.40 -47.89 -8.42
CA GLY A 486 -8.92 -48.37 -7.12
C GLY A 486 -7.65 -47.63 -6.68
N GLN A 487 -7.32 -47.74 -5.39
CA GLN A 487 -6.20 -47.04 -4.76
C GLN A 487 -4.85 -47.39 -5.42
N PHE A 488 -4.72 -48.62 -5.92
CA PHE A 488 -3.53 -49.16 -6.58
C PHE A 488 -3.80 -49.64 -8.01
N CYS A 489 -4.90 -49.19 -8.63
CA CYS A 489 -5.34 -49.60 -9.98
C CYS A 489 -5.58 -51.11 -10.14
N GLU A 490 -6.05 -51.75 -9.08
CA GLU A 490 -6.29 -53.18 -9.00
C GLU A 490 -7.57 -53.65 -9.72
N CYS A 491 -8.51 -52.74 -9.99
CA CYS A 491 -9.79 -53.07 -10.59
C CYS A 491 -9.81 -52.76 -12.09
N ALA A 492 -10.25 -53.71 -12.93
CA ALA A 492 -10.61 -53.46 -14.32
C ALA A 492 -12.12 -53.14 -14.42
N ILE A 493 -12.47 -52.04 -15.08
CA ILE A 493 -13.84 -51.52 -15.17
C ILE A 493 -14.71 -52.38 -16.13
N GLY A 494 -14.09 -53.08 -17.09
CA GLY A 494 -14.79 -53.97 -18.04
C GLY A 494 -15.78 -53.21 -18.93
N ASP A 495 -17.00 -53.74 -19.09
CA ASP A 495 -18.10 -53.11 -19.86
C ASP A 495 -18.94 -52.09 -19.05
N LYS A 496 -18.60 -51.87 -17.76
CA LYS A 496 -19.28 -50.87 -16.93
C LYS A 496 -18.56 -49.52 -17.09
N ASP A 497 -19.24 -48.41 -16.83
CA ASP A 497 -18.56 -47.11 -16.73
C ASP A 497 -18.09 -46.85 -15.29
N GLU A 498 -17.04 -46.03 -15.13
CA GLU A 498 -16.49 -45.64 -13.83
C GLU A 498 -17.59 -45.09 -12.90
N ARG A 499 -18.56 -44.38 -13.47
CA ARG A 499 -19.70 -43.81 -12.75
C ARG A 499 -20.61 -44.88 -12.14
N SER A 500 -20.88 -45.97 -12.85
CA SER A 500 -21.69 -47.09 -12.31
C SER A 500 -20.98 -47.85 -11.19
N LEU A 501 -19.65 -47.97 -11.28
CA LEU A 501 -18.85 -48.61 -10.23
C LEU A 501 -18.81 -47.74 -8.95
N ARG A 502 -18.61 -46.43 -9.07
CA ARG A 502 -18.70 -45.52 -7.91
C ARG A 502 -20.12 -45.41 -7.36
N ALA A 503 -21.14 -45.38 -8.22
CA ALA A 503 -22.55 -45.39 -7.79
C ALA A 503 -22.94 -46.66 -7.03
N SER A 504 -22.26 -47.79 -7.29
CA SER A 504 -22.48 -49.04 -6.54
C SER A 504 -22.03 -48.96 -5.08
N CYS A 505 -21.23 -47.95 -4.72
CA CYS A 505 -20.76 -47.67 -3.37
C CYS A 505 -21.47 -46.48 -2.71
N GLN A 506 -22.51 -45.94 -3.34
CA GLN A 506 -23.28 -44.82 -2.81
C GLN A 506 -24.66 -45.31 -2.38
N ARG A 507 -25.07 -44.95 -1.16
CA ARG A 507 -26.45 -45.12 -0.71
C ARG A 507 -27.35 -44.04 -1.34
N GLN A 508 -28.64 -44.01 -1.00
CA GLN A 508 -29.63 -43.04 -1.53
C GLN A 508 -29.23 -41.56 -1.35
N ASN A 509 -28.31 -41.23 -0.43
CA ASN A 509 -27.81 -39.87 -0.18
C ASN A 509 -26.66 -39.44 -1.10
N GLY A 510 -26.14 -40.32 -1.96
CA GLY A 510 -25.06 -40.00 -2.91
C GLY A 510 -23.66 -39.92 -2.30
N THR A 511 -23.52 -40.14 -0.98
CA THR A 511 -22.23 -40.19 -0.29
C THR A 511 -21.60 -41.57 -0.48
N GLU A 512 -20.34 -41.60 -0.93
CA GLU A 512 -19.60 -42.84 -1.18
C GLU A 512 -19.14 -43.45 0.14
N CYS A 513 -19.55 -44.69 0.40
CA CYS A 513 -19.24 -45.47 1.61
C CYS A 513 -19.44 -44.67 2.92
N GLU A 514 -20.44 -43.78 2.94
CA GLU A 514 -20.78 -42.87 4.06
C GLU A 514 -19.56 -42.07 4.60
N ASN A 515 -18.53 -41.84 3.77
CA ASN A 515 -17.23 -41.28 4.16
C ASN A 515 -16.48 -42.08 5.27
N ARG A 516 -16.87 -43.35 5.49
CA ARG A 516 -16.33 -44.27 6.50
C ARG A 516 -15.65 -45.49 5.88
N GLY A 517 -15.44 -45.46 4.57
CA GLY A 517 -14.83 -46.52 3.79
C GLY A 517 -14.40 -46.03 2.42
N ASP A 518 -13.67 -46.86 1.69
CA ASP A 518 -13.24 -46.59 0.32
C ASP A 518 -14.02 -47.48 -0.65
N CYS A 519 -14.52 -46.92 -1.76
CA CYS A 519 -15.14 -47.73 -2.80
C CYS A 519 -14.08 -48.45 -3.63
N VAL A 520 -13.85 -49.72 -3.33
CA VAL A 520 -12.91 -50.56 -4.05
C VAL A 520 -13.69 -51.51 -4.96
N CYS A 521 -13.54 -51.34 -6.27
CA CYS A 521 -14.19 -52.14 -7.31
C CYS A 521 -15.73 -52.24 -7.19
N GLY A 522 -16.42 -51.18 -6.72
CA GLY A 522 -17.87 -51.17 -6.55
C GLY A 522 -18.37 -51.86 -5.27
N ARG A 523 -17.50 -52.02 -4.27
CA ARG A 523 -17.85 -52.39 -2.90
C ARG A 523 -17.12 -51.50 -1.91
N CYS A 524 -17.77 -51.17 -0.80
CA CYS A 524 -17.13 -50.39 0.24
C CYS A 524 -16.20 -51.24 1.09
N GLN A 525 -14.97 -50.77 1.24
CA GLN A 525 -13.99 -51.29 2.19
C GLN A 525 -13.94 -50.34 3.38
N CYS A 526 -14.50 -50.79 4.51
CA CYS A 526 -14.73 -49.93 5.66
C CYS A 526 -13.48 -49.68 6.49
N HIS A 527 -13.36 -48.44 6.96
CA HIS A 527 -12.24 -47.97 7.76
C HIS A 527 -12.32 -48.50 9.20
N ARG A 528 -11.21 -48.35 9.93
CA ARG A 528 -11.17 -48.63 11.38
C ARG A 528 -11.65 -47.43 12.17
N THR A 529 -12.38 -47.68 13.26
CA THR A 529 -12.76 -46.65 14.23
C THR A 529 -11.55 -46.18 15.03
N GLU A 530 -11.68 -45.04 15.72
CA GLU A 530 -10.61 -44.47 16.57
C GLU A 530 -10.19 -45.42 17.72
N GLN A 531 -11.04 -46.36 18.11
CA GLN A 531 -10.79 -47.34 19.19
C GLN A 531 -10.32 -48.71 18.65
N GLY A 532 -10.26 -48.87 17.32
CA GLY A 532 -9.63 -50.01 16.65
C GLY A 532 -10.57 -51.11 16.14
N SER A 533 -11.90 -50.96 16.30
CA SER A 533 -12.92 -51.77 15.61
C SER A 533 -13.07 -51.33 14.15
N TYR A 534 -13.92 -51.99 13.35
CA TYR A 534 -14.16 -51.62 11.94
C TYR A 534 -15.60 -51.16 11.77
N PHE A 535 -15.79 -50.09 10.99
CA PHE A 535 -17.10 -49.84 10.41
C PHE A 535 -17.51 -51.03 9.53
N HIS A 536 -18.80 -51.28 9.39
CA HIS A 536 -19.32 -52.44 8.67
C HIS A 536 -20.62 -52.10 7.94
N GLY A 537 -21.12 -53.04 7.13
CA GLY A 537 -22.23 -52.83 6.20
C GLY A 537 -21.77 -52.61 4.76
N ASP A 538 -22.68 -52.76 3.81
CA ASP A 538 -22.39 -52.71 2.37
C ASP A 538 -21.88 -51.33 1.92
N PHE A 539 -22.19 -50.28 2.69
CA PHE A 539 -21.78 -48.89 2.48
C PHE A 539 -21.03 -48.31 3.68
N CYS A 540 -20.52 -49.15 4.59
CA CYS A 540 -19.86 -48.73 5.83
C CYS A 540 -20.73 -47.87 6.74
N GLU A 541 -22.04 -48.11 6.70
CA GLU A 541 -23.05 -47.34 7.43
C GLU A 541 -23.17 -47.70 8.92
N CYS A 542 -22.61 -48.85 9.32
CA CYS A 542 -22.75 -49.39 10.66
C CYS A 542 -21.42 -49.32 11.42
N ASP A 543 -21.53 -49.19 12.73
CA ASP A 543 -20.44 -49.25 13.70
C ASP A 543 -20.88 -50.24 14.79
N ASP A 544 -19.93 -50.98 15.37
CA ASP A 544 -20.17 -51.90 16.50
C ASP A 544 -20.09 -51.17 17.86
N GLU A 545 -19.88 -49.85 17.84
CA GLU A 545 -19.84 -48.95 19.00
C GLU A 545 -21.20 -48.32 19.36
#